data_AF-A0A356NT85-F1
#
_entry.id   AF-A0A356NT85-F1
#
_cell.length_a   1.000
_cell.length_b   1.000
_cell.length_c   1.000
_cell.angle_alpha   90.00
_cell.angle_beta   90.00
_cell.angle_gamma   90.00
#
_symmetry.space_group_name_H-M   'P 1'
#
loop_
_entity.id
_entity.type
_entity.pdbx_description
1 polymer ?
#
loop_
_entity_poly.entity_id
_entity_poly.type
_entity_poly.pdbx_seq_one_letter_code
_entity_poly.pdbx_strand_id
1 'polypeptide(L)'
;MFDYFANPTRFMRLARVLVAPLSVLSVLLILAGLYYGLLASPPDYQQGDTVRIMYVHVPAAWLASLGYVAMGVCGLFYIVWRHPLADVALRSMAPVGAMFAFLTLVTGALWGKP
;
A
#
# COMPACT_ATOMS: atom_id res chain seq x y z
N MET A 1 16.11 -20.25 -14.69
CA MET A 1 16.22 -19.63 -13.35
C MET A 1 14.97 -18.86 -12.97
N PHE A 2 14.28 -18.20 -13.92
CA PHE A 2 13.07 -17.41 -13.66
C PHE A 2 11.84 -18.22 -13.18
N ASP A 3 11.72 -19.51 -13.53
CA ASP A 3 10.53 -20.30 -13.17
C ASP A 3 10.56 -20.91 -11.76
N TYR A 4 11.66 -20.72 -11.00
CA TYR A 4 11.83 -21.40 -9.72
C TYR A 4 10.75 -21.01 -8.69
N PHE A 5 10.35 -19.74 -8.69
CA PHE A 5 9.30 -19.21 -7.81
C PHE A 5 7.90 -19.23 -8.45
N ALA A 6 7.76 -19.61 -9.72
CA ALA A 6 6.45 -19.81 -10.34
C ALA A 6 5.68 -20.97 -9.67
N ASN A 7 6.38 -21.89 -8.98
CA ASN A 7 5.76 -22.91 -8.16
C ASN A 7 5.16 -22.32 -6.86
N PRO A 8 3.83 -22.39 -6.68
CA PRO A 8 3.16 -21.79 -5.52
C PRO A 8 3.64 -22.30 -4.17
N THR A 9 3.96 -23.59 -4.05
CA THR A 9 4.41 -24.15 -2.76
C THR A 9 5.77 -23.62 -2.33
N ARG A 10 6.68 -23.40 -3.28
CA ARG A 10 8.01 -22.83 -3.02
C ARG A 10 7.90 -21.36 -2.65
N PHE A 11 7.11 -20.60 -3.42
CA PHE A 11 6.85 -19.20 -3.12
C PHE A 11 6.20 -19.01 -1.74
N MET A 12 5.18 -19.81 -1.42
CA MET A 12 4.49 -19.73 -0.12
C MET A 12 5.36 -20.16 1.07
N ARG A 13 6.39 -20.99 0.86
CA ARG A 13 7.38 -21.31 1.90
C ARG A 13 8.25 -20.09 2.21
N LEU A 14 8.74 -19.40 1.18
CA LEU A 14 9.51 -18.17 1.35
C LEU A 14 8.64 -17.07 1.97
N ALA A 15 7.43 -16.86 1.44
CA ALA A 15 6.49 -15.86 1.92
C ALA A 15 6.21 -16.03 3.43
N ARG A 16 6.01 -17.26 3.92
CA ARG A 16 5.79 -17.50 5.36
C ARG A 16 6.93 -17.01 6.25
N VAL A 17 8.18 -17.10 5.79
CA VAL A 17 9.34 -16.65 6.55
C VAL A 17 9.48 -15.13 6.47
N LEU A 18 9.18 -14.54 5.31
CA LEU A 18 9.37 -13.10 5.08
C LEU A 18 8.21 -12.23 5.58
N VAL A 19 6.98 -12.75 5.61
CA VAL A 19 5.80 -11.96 6.00
C VAL A 19 5.95 -11.39 7.41
N ALA A 20 6.31 -12.21 8.40
CA ALA A 20 6.43 -11.74 9.79
C ALA A 20 7.43 -10.58 9.98
N PRO A 21 8.72 -10.69 9.57
CA PRO A 21 9.66 -9.58 9.74
C PRO A 21 9.28 -8.35 8.90
N LEU A 22 8.74 -8.53 7.69
CA LEU A 22 8.29 -7.40 6.85
C LEU A 22 7.06 -6.71 7.44
N SER A 23 6.14 -7.44 8.05
CA SER A 23 4.99 -6.86 8.75
C SER A 23 5.42 -6.05 9.96
N VAL A 24 6.36 -6.56 10.77
CA VAL A 24 6.91 -5.82 11.91
C VAL A 24 7.60 -4.54 11.43
N LEU A 25 8.47 -4.64 10.41
CA LEU A 25 9.14 -3.49 9.83
C LEU A 25 8.14 -2.47 9.27
N SER A 26 7.11 -2.92 8.57
CA SER A 26 6.06 -2.06 8.03
C SER A 26 5.34 -1.29 9.13
N VAL A 27 4.94 -1.95 10.23
CA VAL A 27 4.29 -1.29 11.37
C VAL A 27 5.23 -0.25 12.00
N LEU A 28 6.51 -0.59 12.21
CA LEU A 28 7.48 0.35 12.77
C LEU A 28 7.67 1.59 11.88
N LEU A 29 7.78 1.41 10.57
CA LEU A 29 7.92 2.51 9.62
C LEU A 29 6.65 3.37 9.54
N ILE A 30 5.46 2.76 9.58
CA ILE A 30 4.19 3.49 9.62
C ILE A 30 4.11 4.34 10.90
N LEU A 31 4.42 3.76 12.06
CA LEU A 31 4.40 4.49 13.34
C LEU A 31 5.41 5.64 13.36
N ALA A 32 6.62 5.41 12.87
CA ALA A 32 7.63 6.45 12.74
C ALA A 32 7.17 7.56 11.79
N GLY A 33 6.63 7.21 10.62
CA GLY A 33 6.09 8.16 9.65
C GLY A 33 4.94 8.99 10.22
N LEU A 34 4.01 8.37 10.95
CA LEU A 34 2.92 9.06 11.63
C LEU A 34 3.43 10.03 12.70
N TYR A 35 4.43 9.62 13.50
CA TYR A 35 5.04 10.48 14.49
C TYR A 35 5.69 11.72 13.84
N TYR A 36 6.54 11.50 12.84
CA TYR A 36 7.23 12.60 12.17
C TYR A 36 6.29 13.51 11.39
N GLY A 37 5.28 12.94 10.73
CA GLY A 37 4.31 13.71 9.93
C GLY A 37 3.29 14.48 10.77
N LEU A 38 2.69 13.85 11.80
CA LEU A 38 1.57 14.44 12.53
C LEU A 38 1.97 15.20 13.79
N LEU A 39 3.09 14.84 14.43
CA LEU A 39 3.50 15.41 15.72
C LEU A 39 4.77 16.26 15.62
N ALA A 40 5.81 15.75 14.96
CA ALA A 40 7.10 16.42 14.91
C ALA A 40 7.22 17.46 13.78
N SER A 41 6.35 17.42 12.77
CA SER A 41 6.43 18.35 11.63
C SER A 41 6.01 19.77 12.04
N PRO A 42 6.81 20.81 11.75
CA PRO A 42 6.40 22.19 11.99
C PRO A 42 5.21 22.58 11.10
N PRO A 43 4.40 23.57 11.52
CA PRO A 43 3.33 24.10 10.68
C PRO A 43 3.90 24.75 9.42
N ASP A 44 3.19 24.60 8.30
CA ASP A 44 3.54 25.24 7.04
C ASP A 44 3.18 26.74 7.04
N TYR A 45 3.89 27.54 6.26
CA TYR A 45 3.68 28.98 6.18
C TYR A 45 2.29 29.37 5.62
N GLN A 46 1.75 28.61 4.67
CA GLN A 46 0.44 28.88 4.06
C GLN A 46 -0.67 28.02 4.67
N GLN A 47 -0.36 26.75 4.93
CA GLN A 47 -1.37 25.76 5.34
C GLN A 47 -1.44 25.54 6.85
N GLY A 48 -0.53 26.12 7.64
CA GLY A 48 -0.45 25.88 9.08
C GLY A 48 -0.34 24.38 9.38
N ASP A 49 -1.13 23.90 10.34
CA ASP A 49 -1.18 22.47 10.69
C ASP A 49 -1.91 21.58 9.67
N THR A 50 -2.69 22.16 8.75
CA THR A 50 -3.43 21.40 7.72
C THR A 50 -2.47 20.67 6.76
N VAL A 51 -1.24 21.15 6.60
CA VAL A 51 -0.19 20.45 5.83
C VAL A 51 0.07 19.04 6.36
N ARG A 52 -0.15 18.79 7.66
CA ARG A 52 0.14 17.50 8.28
C ARG A 52 -0.74 16.38 7.72
N ILE A 53 -1.93 16.72 7.21
CA ILE A 53 -2.82 15.78 6.51
C ILE A 53 -2.14 15.23 5.25
N MET A 54 -1.31 16.03 4.56
CA MET A 54 -0.63 15.63 3.32
C MET A 54 0.37 14.50 3.53
N TYR A 55 0.98 14.39 4.72
CA TYR A 55 1.88 13.27 5.04
C TYR A 55 1.16 11.92 5.11
N VAL A 56 -0.16 11.92 5.27
CA VAL A 56 -0.99 10.71 5.19
C VAL A 56 -1.66 10.60 3.83
N HIS A 57 -2.22 11.70 3.32
CA HIS A 57 -2.97 11.74 2.07
C HIS A 57 -2.13 11.33 0.85
N VAL A 58 -0.98 11.96 0.65
CA VAL A 58 -0.18 11.76 -0.57
C VAL A 58 0.34 10.33 -0.66
N PRO A 59 0.95 9.74 0.39
CA PRO A 59 1.36 8.34 0.34
C PRO A 59 0.18 7.38 0.15
N ALA A 60 -0.97 7.65 0.79
CA ALA A 60 -2.17 6.84 0.60
C ALA A 60 -2.65 6.86 -0.85
N ALA A 61 -2.63 8.03 -1.51
CA ALA A 61 -3.04 8.19 -2.90
C ALA A 61 -2.14 7.38 -3.85
N TRP A 62 -0.83 7.42 -3.64
CA TRP A 62 0.13 6.63 -4.39
C TRP A 62 -0.06 5.13 -4.17
N LEU A 63 -0.21 4.69 -2.91
CA LEU A 63 -0.40 3.27 -2.59
C LEU A 63 -1.71 2.72 -3.15
N ALA A 64 -2.79 3.50 -3.09
CA ALA A 64 -4.06 3.15 -3.71
C ALA A 64 -3.90 2.99 -5.23
N SER A 65 -3.33 4.01 -5.90
CA SER A 65 -3.19 4.03 -7.36
C SER A 65 -2.30 2.90 -7.86
N LEU A 66 -1.13 2.71 -7.25
CA LEU A 66 -0.22 1.61 -7.58
C LEU A 66 -0.84 0.24 -7.27
N GLY A 67 -1.59 0.13 -6.18
CA GLY A 67 -2.31 -1.10 -5.82
C GLY A 67 -3.34 -1.49 -6.89
N TYR A 68 -4.15 -0.56 -7.37
CA TYR A 68 -5.12 -0.84 -8.44
C TYR A 68 -4.45 -1.15 -9.78
N VAL A 69 -3.36 -0.45 -10.14
CA VAL A 69 -2.60 -0.78 -11.35
C VAL A 69 -2.00 -2.18 -11.24
N ALA A 70 -1.38 -2.53 -10.12
CA ALA A 70 -0.82 -3.85 -9.88
C ALA A 70 -1.90 -4.95 -9.93
N MET A 71 -3.07 -4.71 -9.34
CA MET A 71 -4.21 -5.62 -9.46
C MET A 71 -4.66 -5.79 -10.92
N GLY A 72 -4.71 -4.71 -11.70
CA GLY A 72 -5.02 -4.76 -13.13
C GLY A 72 -4.03 -5.62 -13.90
N VAL A 73 -2.72 -5.46 -13.63
CA VAL A 73 -1.66 -6.30 -14.20
C VAL A 73 -1.83 -7.75 -13.77
N CYS A 74 -2.02 -8.04 -12.48
CA CYS A 74 -2.27 -9.41 -12.00
C CYS A 74 -3.52 -10.03 -12.64
N GLY A 75 -4.60 -9.26 -12.81
CA GLY A 75 -5.82 -9.70 -13.47
C GLY A 75 -5.58 -10.07 -14.94
N LEU A 76 -4.83 -9.24 -15.67
CA LEU A 76 -4.41 -9.54 -17.04
C LEU A 76 -3.59 -10.84 -17.09
N PHE A 77 -2.62 -10.99 -16.18
CA PHE A 77 -1.79 -12.19 -16.10
C PHE A 77 -2.60 -13.46 -15.80
N TYR A 78 -3.60 -13.33 -14.93
CA TYR A 78 -4.50 -14.41 -14.59
C TYR A 78 -5.42 -14.78 -15.77
N ILE A 79 -5.99 -13.82 -16.49
CA ILE A 79 -6.90 -14.11 -17.61
C ILE A 79 -6.16 -14.72 -18.80
N VAL A 80 -5.01 -14.14 -19.18
CA VAL A 80 -4.28 -14.53 -20.40
C VAL A 80 -3.46 -15.81 -20.17
N TRP A 81 -2.70 -15.89 -19.06
CA TRP A 81 -1.78 -17.01 -18.82
C TRP A 81 -2.26 -17.98 -17.72
N ARG A 82 -3.37 -17.70 -17.04
CA ARG A 82 -3.89 -18.54 -15.93
C ARG A 82 -2.84 -18.76 -14.82
N HIS A 83 -2.00 -17.75 -14.59
CA HIS A 83 -0.91 -17.87 -13.64
C HIS A 83 -1.44 -17.96 -12.18
N PRO A 84 -1.16 -19.03 -11.43
CA PRO A 84 -1.79 -19.29 -10.13
C PRO A 84 -1.44 -18.25 -9.06
N LEU A 85 -0.22 -17.69 -9.09
CA LEU A 85 0.16 -16.63 -8.15
C LEU A 85 -0.53 -15.30 -8.44
N ALA A 86 -1.03 -15.09 -9.66
CA ALA A 86 -1.68 -13.84 -10.03
C ALA A 86 -3.05 -13.69 -9.34
N ASP A 87 -3.81 -14.77 -9.20
CA ASP A 87 -5.08 -14.77 -8.43
C ASP A 87 -4.81 -14.54 -6.94
N VAL A 88 -3.80 -15.20 -6.37
CA VAL A 88 -3.42 -15.02 -4.96
C VAL A 88 -3.00 -13.57 -4.68
N ALA A 89 -2.17 -12.99 -5.55
CA ALA A 89 -1.73 -11.60 -5.43
C ALA A 89 -2.90 -10.61 -5.56
N LEU A 90 -3.80 -10.83 -6.52
CA LEU A 90 -4.96 -9.95 -6.72
C LEU A 90 -5.86 -9.94 -5.48
N ARG A 91 -6.16 -11.11 -4.91
CA ARG A 91 -6.99 -11.24 -3.70
C ARG A 91 -6.34 -10.62 -2.47
N SER A 92 -5.01 -10.70 -2.34
CA SER A 92 -4.30 -10.09 -1.21
C SER A 92 -4.18 -8.57 -1.35
N MET A 93 -4.04 -8.05 -2.57
CA MET A 93 -3.96 -6.61 -2.84
C MET A 93 -5.31 -5.89 -2.69
N ALA A 94 -6.43 -6.54 -3.04
CA ALA A 94 -7.76 -5.93 -3.04
C ALA A 94 -8.14 -5.20 -1.73
N PRO A 95 -8.06 -5.81 -0.52
CA PRO A 95 -8.41 -5.12 0.72
C PRO A 95 -7.44 -3.97 1.05
N VAL A 96 -6.14 -4.15 0.73
CA VAL A 96 -5.11 -3.13 1.00
C VAL A 96 -5.32 -1.91 0.10
N GLY A 97 -5.55 -2.12 -1.20
CA GLY A 97 -5.86 -1.05 -2.16
C GLY A 97 -7.15 -0.31 -1.78
N ALA A 98 -8.19 -1.03 -1.38
CA ALA A 98 -9.45 -0.44 -0.91
C ALA A 98 -9.25 0.44 0.34
N MET A 99 -8.46 -0.02 1.31
CA MET A 99 -8.15 0.73 2.53
C MET A 99 -7.41 2.03 2.22
N PHE A 100 -6.37 1.98 1.37
CA PHE A 100 -5.63 3.20 0.99
C PHE A 100 -6.47 4.14 0.15
N ALA A 101 -7.36 3.64 -0.71
CA ALA A 101 -8.30 4.47 -1.45
C ALA A 101 -9.27 5.18 -0.52
N PHE A 102 -9.83 4.46 0.46
CA PHE A 102 -10.68 5.06 1.50
C PHE A 102 -9.94 6.15 2.27
N LEU A 103 -8.72 5.87 2.73
CA LEU A 103 -7.88 6.85 3.42
C LEU A 103 -7.63 8.09 2.54
N THR A 104 -7.35 7.90 1.25
CA THR A 104 -7.13 8.98 0.29
C THR A 104 -8.36 9.87 0.16
N LEU A 105 -9.55 9.27 0.01
CA LEU A 105 -10.81 10.01 -0.12
C LEU A 105 -11.13 10.81 1.15
N VAL A 106 -11.00 10.19 2.33
CA VAL A 106 -11.28 10.85 3.62
C VAL A 106 -10.30 11.99 3.85
N THR A 107 -9.00 11.71 3.74
CA THR A 107 -7.97 12.74 3.98
C THR A 107 -7.99 13.85 2.94
N GLY A 108 -8.31 13.54 1.68
CA GLY A 108 -8.47 14.52 0.62
C GLY A 108 -9.68 15.44 0.86
N ALA A 109 -10.81 14.88 1.31
CA ALA A 109 -11.97 15.67 1.69
C ALA A 109 -11.71 16.58 2.89
N LEU A 110 -10.94 16.11 3.88
CA LEU A 110 -10.54 16.92 5.04
C LEU A 110 -9.59 18.06 4.66
N TRP A 111 -8.61 17.79 3.78
CA TRP A 111 -7.64 18.79 3.34
C TRP A 111 -8.25 19.83 2.39
N GLY A 112 -9.19 19.42 1.53
CA GLY A 112 -9.86 20.32 0.57
C GLY A 112 -10.98 21.18 1.18
N LYS A 113 -11.25 21.04 2.48
CA LYS A 113 -12.25 21.87 3.18
C LYS A 113 -11.63 23.26 3.46
N PRO A 114 -12.29 24.36 3.06
CA PRO A 114 -11.81 25.72 3.33
C PRO A 114 -11.86 26.05 4.83
#